data_AF-A0A076LHN7-F1
#
_entry.id   AF-A0A076LHN7-F1
#
_cell.length_a   1.000
_cell.length_b   1.000
_cell.length_c   1.000
_cell.angle_alpha   90.00
_cell.angle_beta   90.00
_cell.angle_gamma   90.00
#
_symmetry.space_group_name_H-M   'P 1'
#
loop_
_entity.id
_entity.type
_entity.pdbx_description
1 polymer ?
#
loop_
_entity_poly.entity_id
_entity_poly.type
_entity_poly.pdbx_seq_one_letter_code
_entity_poly.pdbx_strand_id
1 'polypeptide(L)'
;MWINIGRLLMLGVWGFMLANLLHAFPRPLNIFVNVAMVFMVLMHGLQVTMLKSTLPLEQRKLGFWLELRIFLFGVFELLAWQKKQPPRPKQ
;
A
#
# COMPACT_ATOMS: atom_id res chain seq x y z
N MET A 1 -5.39 -13.45 10.43
CA MET A 1 -6.61 -12.70 10.83
C MET A 1 -6.37 -11.20 10.91
N TRP A 2 -5.41 -10.73 11.73
CA TRP A 2 -5.05 -9.30 11.87
C TRP A 2 -4.74 -8.55 10.56
N ILE A 3 -4.06 -9.20 9.61
CA ILE A 3 -3.73 -8.60 8.31
C ILE A 3 -5.00 -8.22 7.53
N ASN A 4 -6.06 -9.01 7.60
CA ASN A 4 -7.30 -8.72 6.87
C ASN A 4 -8.04 -7.53 7.48
N ILE A 5 -7.96 -7.36 8.79
CA ILE A 5 -8.48 -6.17 9.50
C ILE A 5 -7.70 -4.93 9.06
N GLY A 6 -6.37 -5.02 9.00
CA GLY A 6 -5.52 -3.94 8.48
C GLY A 6 -5.85 -3.55 7.04
N ARG A 7 -6.12 -4.53 6.17
CA ARG A 7 -6.58 -4.28 4.79
C ARG A 7 -7.92 -3.56 4.74
N LEU A 8 -8.88 -3.96 5.58
CA LEU A 8 -10.19 -3.32 5.65
C LEU A 8 -10.07 -1.88 6.14
N LEU A 9 -9.26 -1.64 7.17
CA LEU A 9 -8.95 -0.30 7.66
C LEU A 9 -8.33 0.56 6.55
N MET A 10 -7.38 0.00 5.80
CA MET A 10 -6.71 0.71 4.69
C MET A 10 -7.71 1.14 3.60
N LEU A 11 -8.69 0.30 3.28
CA LEU A 11 -9.78 0.67 2.37
C LEU A 11 -10.64 1.81 2.93
N GLY A 12 -10.90 1.80 4.24
CA GLY A 12 -11.58 2.91 4.92
C GLY A 12 -10.79 4.22 4.83
N VAL A 13 -9.47 4.17 5.02
CA VAL A 13 -8.57 5.33 4.87
C VAL A 13 -8.58 5.85 3.43
N TRP A 14 -8.41 4.98 2.43
CA TRP A 14 -8.53 5.35 1.02
C TRP A 14 -9.88 5.97 0.69
N GLY A 15 -10.97 5.35 1.17
CA GLY A 15 -12.33 5.84 0.97
C GLY A 15 -12.54 7.22 1.57
N PHE A 16 -12.05 7.46 2.79
CA PHE A 16 -12.12 8.77 3.45
C PHE A 16 -11.36 9.85 2.68
N MET A 17 -10.19 9.51 2.15
CA MET A 17 -9.36 10.46 1.41
C MET A 17 -9.95 10.75 0.03
N LEU A 18 -10.42 9.73 -0.69
CA LEU A 18 -11.12 9.90 -1.96
C LEU A 18 -12.45 10.64 -1.79
N ALA A 19 -13.16 10.42 -0.68
CA ALA A 19 -14.36 11.18 -0.34
C ALA A 19 -14.04 12.67 -0.19
N ASN A 20 -12.91 13.05 0.41
CA ASN A 20 -12.47 14.44 0.47
C ASN A 20 -12.17 15.03 -0.93
N LEU A 21 -11.72 14.20 -1.89
CA LEU A 21 -11.45 14.63 -3.27
C LEU A 21 -12.76 14.90 -4.04
N LEU A 22 -13.78 14.07 -3.82
CA LEU A 22 -15.11 14.22 -4.46
C LEU A 22 -15.97 15.28 -3.77
N HIS A 23 -15.94 15.31 -2.44
CA HIS A 23 -16.63 16.26 -1.59
C HIS A 23 -15.64 16.85 -0.59
N ALA A 24 -15.15 18.04 -0.91
CA ALA A 24 -14.23 18.80 -0.07
C ALA A 24 -14.75 18.94 1.37
N PHE A 25 -14.03 18.39 2.34
CA PHE A 25 -14.35 18.61 3.75
C PHE A 25 -14.16 20.08 4.17
N PRO A 26 -14.77 20.50 5.30
CA PRO A 26 -14.54 21.84 5.82
C PRO A 26 -13.07 22.08 6.15
N ARG A 27 -12.59 23.32 5.95
CA ARG A 27 -11.23 23.72 6.33
C ARG A 27 -11.12 23.74 7.87
N PRO A 28 -10.00 23.29 8.46
CA PRO A 28 -8.72 22.96 7.82
C PRO A 28 -8.57 21.49 7.36
N LEU A 29 -9.55 20.63 7.65
CA LEU A 29 -9.45 19.18 7.46
C LEU A 29 -9.14 18.78 6.00
N ASN A 30 -9.77 19.44 5.03
CA ASN A 30 -9.52 19.15 3.61
C ASN A 30 -8.05 19.36 3.20
N ILE A 31 -7.39 20.41 3.70
CA ILE A 31 -5.97 20.66 3.40
C ILE A 31 -5.13 19.51 3.96
N PHE A 32 -5.41 19.11 5.20
CA PHE A 32 -4.72 18.00 5.84
C PHE A 32 -4.92 16.69 5.05
N VAL A 33 -6.14 16.39 4.64
CA VAL A 33 -6.45 15.16 3.89
C VAL A 33 -5.82 15.16 2.50
N ASN A 34 -5.77 16.30 1.80
CA ASN A 34 -5.07 16.41 0.51
C ASN A 34 -3.57 16.18 0.66
N VAL A 35 -2.94 16.79 1.67
CA VAL A 35 -1.52 16.56 1.97
C VAL A 35 -1.29 15.09 2.33
N ALA A 36 -2.14 14.52 3.18
CA ALA A 36 -2.09 13.09 3.52
C ALA A 36 -2.23 12.20 2.27
N MET A 37 -3.04 12.59 1.28
CA MET A 37 -3.21 11.85 0.03
C MET A 37 -1.94 11.84 -0.81
N VAL A 38 -1.27 12.98 -0.92
CA VAL A 38 0.03 13.07 -1.59
C VAL A 38 1.03 12.14 -0.90
N PHE A 39 1.16 12.22 0.42
CA PHE A 39 2.07 11.35 1.18
C PHE A 39 1.70 9.87 1.07
N MET A 40 0.41 9.53 1.07
CA MET A 40 -0.05 8.15 0.94
C MET A 40 0.37 7.53 -0.39
N VAL A 41 0.14 8.25 -1.50
CA VAL A 41 0.56 7.81 -2.84
C VAL A 41 2.07 7.67 -2.92
N LEU A 42 2.83 8.65 -2.41
CA LEU A 42 4.29 8.62 -2.42
C LEU A 42 4.84 7.46 -1.59
N MET A 43 4.37 7.28 -0.36
CA MET A 43 4.84 6.22 0.52
C MET A 43 4.49 4.83 -0.01
N HIS A 44 3.28 4.65 -0.55
CA HIS A 44 2.87 3.37 -1.12
C HIS A 44 3.61 3.05 -2.43
N GLY A 45 3.85 4.06 -3.27
CA GLY A 45 4.69 3.92 -4.46
C GLY A 45 6.13 3.56 -4.11
N LEU A 46 6.70 4.26 -3.13
CA LEU A 46 8.05 3.97 -2.63
C LEU A 46 8.12 2.54 -2.07
N GLN A 47 7.12 2.11 -1.30
CA GLN A 47 7.08 0.75 -0.75
C GLN A 47 7.12 -0.34 -1.85
N VAL A 48 6.39 -0.12 -2.95
CA VAL A 48 6.41 -1.02 -4.11
C VAL A 48 7.78 -1.00 -4.79
N THR A 49 8.35 0.17 -5.02
CA THR A 49 9.66 0.29 -5.69
C THR A 49 10.79 -0.34 -4.87
N MET A 50 10.78 -0.14 -3.54
CA MET A 50 11.71 -0.78 -2.61
C MET A 50 11.56 -2.31 -2.58
N LEU A 51 10.33 -2.82 -2.69
CA LEU A 51 10.13 -4.26 -2.84
C LEU A 51 10.76 -4.79 -4.13
N LYS A 52 10.54 -4.11 -5.26
CA LYS A 52 11.10 -4.50 -6.56
C LYS A 52 12.63 -4.44 -6.58
N SER A 53 13.23 -3.50 -5.84
CA SER A 53 14.69 -3.39 -5.74
C SER A 53 15.34 -4.45 -4.85
N THR A 54 14.63 -4.94 -3.82
CA THR A 54 15.11 -5.98 -2.89
C THR A 54 14.86 -7.41 -3.36
N LEU A 55 14.14 -7.59 -4.48
CA LEU A 55 13.89 -8.89 -5.09
C LEU A 55 15.00 -9.28 -6.09
N PRO A 56 15.39 -10.57 -6.14
CA PRO A 56 16.26 -11.10 -7.19
C PRO A 56 15.70 -10.80 -8.58
N LEU A 57 16.57 -10.57 -9.57
CA LEU A 57 16.18 -10.27 -10.96
C LEU A 57 15.17 -11.26 -11.54
N GLU A 58 15.28 -12.53 -11.16
CA GLU A 58 14.38 -13.62 -11.58
C GLU A 58 12.97 -13.50 -10.96
N GLN A 59 12.85 -12.95 -9.74
CA GLN A 59 11.59 -12.73 -9.01
C GLN A 59 11.04 -11.31 -9.19
N ARG A 60 11.75 -10.45 -9.93
CA ARG A 60 11.38 -9.04 -10.17
C ARG A 60 10.10 -8.90 -11.02
N LYS A 61 9.62 -9.98 -11.64
CA LYS A 61 8.29 -10.08 -12.28
C LYS A 61 7.19 -10.24 -11.22
N LEU A 62 7.07 -9.26 -10.31
CA LEU A 62 5.82 -9.07 -9.59
C LEU A 62 4.74 -8.78 -10.65
N GLY A 63 3.73 -9.64 -10.74
CA GLY A 63 2.62 -9.41 -11.66
C GLY A 63 1.97 -8.05 -11.36
N PHE A 64 1.58 -7.30 -12.41
CA PHE A 64 0.96 -5.97 -12.28
C PHE A 64 -0.18 -5.94 -11.24
N TRP A 65 -0.99 -6.99 -11.19
CA TRP A 65 -2.06 -7.14 -10.19
C TRP A 65 -1.57 -7.18 -8.74
N LEU A 66 -0.43 -7.81 -8.49
CA LEU A 66 0.17 -7.85 -7.16
C LEU A 66 0.79 -6.50 -6.80
N GLU A 67 1.43 -5.84 -7.77
CA GLU A 67 1.95 -4.48 -7.60
C GLU A 67 0.85 -3.49 -7.20
N LEU A 68 -0.28 -3.52 -7.93
CA LEU A 68 -1.44 -2.69 -7.64
C LEU A 68 -2.05 -3.02 -6.26
N ARG A 69 -2.12 -4.29 -5.90
CA ARG A 69 -2.60 -4.71 -4.57
C ARG A 69 -1.68 -4.23 -3.45
N ILE A 70 -0.37 -4.32 -3.62
CA ILE A 70 0.61 -3.82 -2.64
C ILE A 70 0.53 -2.30 -2.54
N PHE A 71 0.33 -1.61 -3.66
CA PHE A 71 0.10 -0.17 -3.66
C PHE A 71 -1.21 0.20 -2.95
N LEU A 72 -2.30 -0.54 -3.11
CA LEU A 72 -3.57 -0.22 -2.44
C LEU A 72 -3.56 -0.57 -0.95
N PHE A 73 -3.07 -1.76 -0.60
CA PHE A 73 -3.10 -2.28 0.76
C PHE A 73 -1.81 -2.04 1.56
N GLY A 74 -0.81 -1.43 0.95
CA GLY A 74 0.47 -1.10 1.58
C GLY A 74 1.17 -2.33 2.16
N VAL A 75 1.71 -2.18 3.37
CA VAL A 75 2.50 -3.20 4.07
C VAL A 75 1.68 -4.47 4.38
N PHE A 76 0.36 -4.37 4.50
CA PHE A 76 -0.47 -5.54 4.82
C PHE A 76 -0.51 -6.59 3.71
N GLU A 77 -0.55 -6.17 2.44
CA GLU A 77 -0.43 -7.10 1.32
C GLU A 77 1.01 -7.62 1.18
N LEU A 78 2.00 -6.74 1.39
CA LEU A 78 3.40 -7.13 1.40
C LEU A 78 3.68 -8.23 2.42
N LEU A 79 3.25 -8.07 3.68
CA LEU A 79 3.46 -9.06 4.74
C LEU A 79 2.75 -10.38 4.46
N ALA A 80 1.53 -10.33 3.90
CA ALA A 80 0.81 -11.53 3.51
C ALA A 80 1.50 -12.27 2.37
N TRP A 81 2.03 -11.52 1.39
CA TRP A 81 2.77 -12.07 0.28
C TRP A 81 4.12 -12.66 0.76
N GLN A 82 4.85 -11.96 1.64
CA GLN A 82 6.08 -12.47 2.24
C GLN A 82 5.86 -13.78 3.00
N LYS A 83 4.74 -13.90 3.75
CA LYS A 83 4.37 -15.14 4.44
C LYS A 83 4.08 -16.32 3.50
N LYS A 84 3.72 -16.04 2.24
CA LYS A 84 3.47 -17.08 1.21
C LYS A 84 4.75 -17.49 0.48
N GLN A 85 5.82 -16.70 0.56
CA GLN A 85 7.09 -17.11 -0.02
C GLN A 85 7.72 -18.19 0.86
N PRO A 86 8.34 -19.23 0.26
CA PRO A 86 9.13 -20.17 1.03
C PRO A 86 10.22 -19.41 1.81
N PRO A 87 10.56 -19.84 3.03
CA PRO A 87 11.63 -19.20 3.78
C PRO A 87 12.88 -19.17 2.90
N ARG A 88 13.49 -17.99 2.72
CA ARG A 88 14.80 -17.90 2.06
C ARG A 88 15.72 -18.88 2.78
N PRO A 89 16.43 -19.77 2.07
CA PRO A 89 17.50 -20.53 2.67
C PRO A 89 18.38 -19.55 3.42
N LYS A 90 18.63 -19.80 4.70
CA LYS A 90 19.63 -19.05 5.45
C LYS A 90 20.93 -19.18 4.65
N GLN A 91 21.39 -18.07 4.06
CA GLN A 91 22.77 -17.98 3.59
C GLN A 91 23.68 -18.01 4.81
#